data_AF-A0A212SZT3-F1
#
_entry.id   AF-A0A212SZT3-F1
#
_cell.length_a   1.000
_cell.length_b   1.000
_cell.length_c   1.000
_cell.angle_alpha   90.00
_cell.angle_beta   90.00
_cell.angle_gamma   90.00
#
_symmetry.space_group_name_H-M   'P 1'
#
loop_
_entity.id
_entity.type
_entity.pdbx_description
1 polymer ?
#
loop_
_entity_poly.entity_id
_entity_poly.type
_entity_poly.pdbx_seq_one_letter_code
_entity_poly.pdbx_strand_id
1 'polypeptide(L)'
;MTKQSSSGGTVPTPVPHTTADAAELPDPKRWWALAVIAAAQLMVILDGTIVNIALPSVQNGLGMSDASRQWVITAYSLAFGGLLLLGGRIADLVGRKRTFLIGLVGFAAASALGGAAEGPGTLFAARALQGACAAVLAPSALSLLTTTFTDPAERGRAFGIYGAIAGGGSAIGLLVGGLLTEYATWRWCL
;
A
#
# COMPACT_ATOMS: atom_id res chain seq x y z
N MET A 1 -28.21 4.67 -83.26
CA MET A 1 -26.97 5.22 -82.67
C MET A 1 -27.31 5.79 -81.28
N THR A 2 -27.34 4.95 -80.24
CA THR A 2 -27.37 5.43 -78.83
C THR A 2 -26.99 4.28 -77.90
N LYS A 3 -25.74 4.31 -77.41
CA LYS A 3 -25.22 3.39 -76.39
C LYS A 3 -25.75 3.82 -75.02
N GLN A 4 -26.37 2.91 -74.27
CA GLN A 4 -26.54 3.05 -72.82
C GLN A 4 -25.21 2.71 -72.14
N SER A 5 -24.69 3.64 -71.36
CA SER A 5 -23.49 3.50 -70.54
C SER A 5 -23.89 2.95 -69.17
N SER A 6 -23.57 1.69 -68.87
CA SER A 6 -23.63 1.15 -67.51
C SER A 6 -22.43 1.66 -66.70
N SER A 7 -22.68 2.50 -65.71
CA SER A 7 -21.68 2.94 -64.73
C SER A 7 -21.34 1.79 -63.79
N GLY A 8 -20.19 1.15 -64.00
CA GLY A 8 -19.63 0.15 -63.09
C GLY A 8 -19.10 0.83 -61.82
N GLY A 9 -19.83 0.71 -60.72
CA GLY A 9 -19.33 1.06 -59.40
C GLY A 9 -18.28 0.06 -58.96
N THR A 10 -17.02 0.48 -58.86
CA THR A 10 -15.94 -0.30 -58.27
C THR A 10 -16.19 -0.43 -56.77
N VAL A 11 -16.55 -1.64 -56.33
CA VAL A 11 -16.57 -2.01 -54.91
C VAL A 11 -15.14 -1.86 -54.37
N PRO A 12 -14.88 -1.01 -53.38
CA PRO A 12 -13.55 -0.91 -52.78
C PRO A 12 -13.24 -2.21 -52.05
N THR A 13 -12.11 -2.83 -52.40
CA THR A 13 -11.60 -4.03 -51.76
C THR A 13 -11.27 -3.70 -50.30
N PRO A 14 -11.71 -4.49 -49.30
CA PRO A 14 -11.31 -4.27 -47.92
C PRO A 14 -9.81 -4.57 -47.83
N VAL A 15 -9.01 -3.55 -47.52
CA VAL A 15 -7.61 -3.73 -47.19
C VAL A 15 -7.59 -4.46 -45.84
N PRO A 16 -6.97 -5.65 -45.72
CA PRO A 16 -6.83 -6.28 -44.43
C PRO A 16 -5.95 -5.38 -43.57
N HIS A 17 -6.54 -4.71 -42.58
CA HIS A 17 -5.79 -4.15 -41.49
C HIS A 17 -5.24 -5.33 -40.68
N THR A 18 -4.11 -5.87 -41.12
CA THR A 18 -3.20 -6.57 -40.21
C THR A 18 -2.63 -5.48 -39.28
N THR A 19 -3.45 -5.02 -38.33
CA THR A 19 -2.91 -4.57 -37.06
C THR A 19 -2.29 -5.81 -36.46
N ALA A 20 -1.02 -6.03 -36.81
CA ALA A 20 -0.14 -6.90 -36.06
C ALA A 20 -0.40 -6.53 -34.61
N ASP A 21 -1.01 -7.48 -33.91
CA ASP A 21 -1.18 -7.49 -32.48
C ASP A 21 0.25 -7.42 -31.92
N ALA A 22 0.75 -6.20 -31.77
CA ALA A 22 2.02 -5.94 -31.14
C ALA A 22 1.75 -6.30 -29.69
N ALA A 23 1.89 -7.60 -29.39
CA ALA A 23 1.87 -8.14 -28.06
C ALA A 23 2.88 -7.30 -27.26
N GLU A 24 2.33 -6.34 -26.52
CA GLU A 24 3.08 -5.36 -25.77
C GLU A 24 3.92 -6.16 -24.78
N LEU A 25 5.23 -6.22 -25.01
CA LEU A 25 6.15 -6.96 -24.17
C LEU A 25 5.90 -6.55 -22.70
N PRO A 26 5.79 -7.50 -21.76
CA PRO A 26 5.45 -7.19 -20.37
C PRO A 26 6.40 -6.12 -19.82
N ASP A 27 5.87 -4.94 -19.48
CA ASP A 27 6.69 -3.82 -19.05
C ASP A 27 7.36 -4.19 -17.69
N PRO A 28 8.70 -4.41 -17.64
CA PRO A 28 9.38 -4.91 -16.45
C PRO A 28 9.23 -3.98 -15.23
N LYS A 29 8.83 -2.73 -15.46
CA LYS A 29 8.52 -1.74 -14.43
C LYS A 29 7.29 -2.11 -13.59
N ARG A 30 6.37 -2.95 -14.10
CA ARG A 30 5.15 -3.38 -13.39
C ARG A 30 5.47 -4.31 -12.21
N TRP A 31 6.45 -5.19 -12.37
CA TRP A 31 6.94 -6.07 -11.28
C TRP A 31 7.71 -5.29 -10.21
N TRP A 32 8.41 -4.22 -10.60
CA TRP A 32 8.98 -3.27 -9.64
C TRP A 32 7.91 -2.53 -8.84
N ALA A 33 6.81 -2.12 -9.48
CA ALA A 33 5.68 -1.52 -8.77
C ALA A 33 5.08 -2.50 -7.75
N LEU A 34 4.94 -3.78 -8.11
CA LEU A 34 4.53 -4.82 -7.16
C LEU A 34 5.49 -4.95 -5.99
N ALA A 35 6.80 -4.96 -6.22
CA ALA A 35 7.79 -5.03 -5.15
C ALA A 35 7.65 -3.87 -4.15
N VAL A 36 7.43 -2.65 -4.64
CA VAL A 36 7.21 -1.46 -3.80
C VAL A 36 5.88 -1.55 -3.03
N ILE A 37 4.80 -1.96 -3.69
CA ILE A 37 3.48 -2.13 -3.05
C ILE A 37 3.55 -3.23 -1.97
N ALA A 38 4.20 -4.34 -2.28
CA ALA A 38 4.44 -5.46 -1.37
C ALA A 38 5.28 -5.04 -0.16
N ALA A 39 6.36 -4.29 -0.38
CA ALA A 39 7.20 -3.77 0.70
C ALA A 39 6.43 -2.80 1.61
N ALA A 40 5.64 -1.89 1.04
CA ALA A 40 4.79 -0.98 1.81
C ALA A 40 3.74 -1.73 2.62
N GLN A 41 3.12 -2.77 2.06
CA GLN A 41 2.16 -3.60 2.77
C GLN A 41 2.83 -4.36 3.93
N LEU A 42 3.99 -4.95 3.68
CA LEU A 42 4.78 -5.61 4.73
C LEU A 42 5.13 -4.61 5.83
N MET A 43 5.60 -3.42 5.49
CA MET A 43 5.94 -2.35 6.44
C MET A 43 4.78 -2.03 7.40
N VAL A 44 3.56 -1.85 6.88
CA VAL A 44 2.38 -1.54 7.71
C VAL A 44 2.05 -2.70 8.67
N ILE A 45 2.23 -3.94 8.24
CA ILE A 45 1.99 -5.13 9.08
C ILE A 45 3.08 -5.28 10.14
N LEU A 46 4.34 -5.03 9.75
CA LEU A 46 5.48 -5.03 10.66
C LEU A 46 5.29 -3.98 11.76
N ASP A 47 4.91 -2.75 11.42
CA ASP A 47 4.62 -1.71 12.41
C ASP A 47 3.60 -2.18 13.46
N GLY A 48 2.45 -2.68 13.02
CA GLY A 48 1.41 -3.14 13.94
C GLY A 48 1.86 -4.29 14.83
N THR A 49 2.63 -5.24 14.30
CA THR A 49 3.12 -6.39 15.07
C THR A 49 4.24 -6.01 16.03
N ILE A 50 5.23 -5.27 15.55
CA ILE A 50 6.37 -4.84 16.35
C ILE A 50 5.91 -3.92 17.49
N VAL A 51 5.00 -2.98 17.24
CA VAL A 51 4.44 -2.11 18.30
C VAL A 51 3.79 -2.94 19.38
N ASN A 52 3.00 -3.97 19.04
CA ASN A 52 2.37 -4.85 20.03
C ASN A 52 3.38 -5.61 20.90
N ILE A 53 4.49 -6.06 20.31
CA ILE A 53 5.57 -6.76 21.01
C ILE A 53 6.36 -5.80 21.91
N ALA A 54 6.68 -4.61 21.41
CA ALA A 54 7.44 -3.60 22.13
C ALA A 54 6.61 -2.91 23.22
N LEU A 55 5.28 -2.94 23.12
CA LEU A 55 4.36 -2.18 23.97
C LEU A 55 4.59 -2.31 25.49
N PRO A 56 4.86 -3.51 26.06
CA PRO A 56 5.22 -3.62 27.48
C PRO A 56 6.50 -2.84 27.83
N SER A 57 7.52 -2.91 26.98
CA SER A 57 8.79 -2.19 27.16
C SER A 57 8.62 -0.68 27.02
N VAL A 58 7.82 -0.22 26.05
CA VAL A 58 7.45 1.20 25.89
C VAL A 58 6.68 1.69 27.12
N GLN A 59 5.75 0.86 27.64
CA GLN A 59 4.99 1.17 28.84
C GLN A 59 5.89 1.42 30.04
N ASN A 60 6.84 0.51 30.29
CA ASN A 60 7.81 0.65 31.39
C ASN A 60 8.75 1.84 31.17
N GLY A 61 9.24 2.05 29.93
CA GLY A 61 10.17 3.12 29.60
C GLY A 61 9.59 4.53 29.67
N LEU A 62 8.28 4.68 29.45
CA LEU A 62 7.57 5.97 29.51
C LEU A 62 6.70 6.13 30.77
N GLY A 63 6.70 5.16 31.68
CA GLY A 63 5.85 5.17 32.88
C GLY A 63 4.35 5.21 32.58
N MET A 64 3.91 4.54 31.51
CA MET A 64 2.51 4.54 31.08
C MET A 64 1.62 3.67 31.97
N SER A 65 0.38 4.13 32.16
CA SER A 65 -0.70 3.30 32.71
C SER A 65 -1.21 2.28 31.69
N ASP A 66 -1.89 1.22 32.15
CA ASP A 66 -2.50 0.22 31.27
C ASP A 66 -3.53 0.84 30.31
N ALA A 67 -4.27 1.86 30.78
CA ALA A 67 -5.18 2.63 29.94
C ALA A 67 -4.42 3.36 28.80
N SER A 68 -3.28 3.97 29.11
CA SER A 68 -2.43 4.66 28.12
C SER A 68 -1.88 3.68 27.10
N ARG A 69 -1.48 2.47 27.54
CA ARG A 69 -1.04 1.40 26.67
C ARG A 69 -2.10 1.00 25.64
N GLN A 70 -3.35 0.84 26.07
CA GLN A 70 -4.45 0.48 25.16
C GLN A 70 -4.71 1.56 24.12
N TRP A 71 -4.56 2.83 24.50
CA TRP A 71 -4.68 3.98 23.60
C TRP A 71 -3.66 4.01 22.46
N VAL A 72 -2.47 3.40 22.60
CA VAL A 72 -1.48 3.29 21.51
C VAL A 72 -2.05 2.51 20.32
N ILE A 73 -2.78 1.44 20.60
CA ILE A 73 -3.42 0.60 19.57
C ILE A 73 -4.67 1.31 19.07
N THR A 74 -5.50 1.82 19.97
CA THR A 74 -6.77 2.48 19.64
C THR A 74 -6.57 3.72 18.77
N ALA A 75 -5.59 4.57 19.06
CA ALA A 75 -5.32 5.78 18.28
C ALA A 75 -5.02 5.47 16.81
N TYR A 76 -4.22 4.44 16.55
CA TYR A 76 -3.95 3.96 15.20
C TYR A 76 -5.21 3.44 14.52
N SER A 77 -5.94 2.51 15.15
CA SER A 77 -7.12 1.90 14.56
C SER A 77 -8.24 2.91 14.31
N LEU A 78 -8.42 3.88 15.22
CA LEU A 78 -9.42 4.93 15.10
C LEU A 78 -9.10 5.87 13.93
N ALA A 79 -7.85 6.33 13.83
CA ALA A 79 -7.42 7.17 12.71
C ALA A 79 -7.50 6.41 11.38
N PHE A 80 -7.02 5.16 11.36
CA PHE A 80 -7.08 4.30 10.18
C PHE A 80 -8.52 4.08 9.72
N GLY A 81 -9.39 3.57 10.60
CA GLY A 81 -10.79 3.28 10.27
C GLY A 81 -11.60 4.53 9.96
N GLY A 82 -11.43 5.60 10.73
CA GLY A 82 -12.17 6.85 10.55
C GLY A 82 -11.77 7.60 9.27
N LEU A 83 -10.52 7.48 8.83
CA LEU A 83 -10.03 8.16 7.63
C LEU A 83 -9.98 7.25 6.40
N LEU A 84 -10.28 5.95 6.51
CA LEU A 84 -10.14 5.00 5.39
C LEU A 84 -10.94 5.42 4.15
N LEU A 85 -12.21 5.78 4.36
CA LEU A 85 -13.10 6.21 3.28
C LEU A 85 -12.65 7.54 2.68
N LEU A 86 -12.23 8.48 3.53
CA LEU A 86 -11.69 9.76 3.10
C LEU A 86 -10.38 9.57 2.30
N GLY A 87 -9.50 8.69 2.77
CA GLY A 87 -8.23 8.38 2.13
C GLY A 87 -8.41 7.75 0.76
N GLY A 88 -9.40 6.84 0.61
CA GLY A 88 -9.79 6.31 -0.70
C GLY A 88 -10.27 7.42 -1.65
N ARG A 89 -11.09 8.34 -1.15
CA ARG A 89 -11.56 9.48 -1.95
C ARG A 89 -10.41 10.40 -2.38
N ILE A 90 -9.47 10.69 -1.47
CA ILE A 90 -8.27 11.48 -1.77
C ILE A 90 -7.42 10.78 -2.84
N ALA A 91 -7.22 9.46 -2.72
CA ALA A 91 -6.45 8.68 -3.68
C ALA A 91 -7.02 8.75 -5.11
N ASP A 92 -8.34 8.72 -5.23
CA ASP A 92 -9.02 8.84 -6.51
C ASP A 92 -8.94 10.26 -7.10
N LEU A 93 -8.92 11.30 -6.26
CA LEU A 93 -8.88 12.71 -6.71
C LEU A 93 -7.46 13.20 -7.04
N VAL A 94 -6.49 12.94 -6.16
CA VAL A 94 -5.10 13.44 -6.26
C VAL A 94 -4.24 12.56 -7.18
N GLY A 95 -4.70 11.34 -7.41
CA GLY A 95 -4.00 10.33 -8.19
C GLY A 95 -3.35 9.28 -7.31
N ARG A 96 -3.54 8.03 -7.70
CA ARG A 96 -3.23 6.83 -6.90
C ARG A 96 -1.74 6.69 -6.59
N LYS A 97 -0.87 6.95 -7.58
CA LYS A 97 0.59 6.87 -7.40
C LYS A 97 1.12 7.94 -6.44
N ARG A 98 0.68 9.19 -6.58
CA ARG A 98 1.12 10.30 -5.71
C ARG A 98 0.64 10.08 -4.28
N THR A 99 -0.62 9.69 -4.13
CA THR A 99 -1.22 9.43 -2.81
C THR A 99 -0.54 8.26 -2.10
N PHE A 100 -0.23 7.18 -2.83
CA PHE A 100 0.55 6.06 -2.29
C PHE A 100 1.92 6.51 -1.76
N LEU A 101 2.67 7.30 -2.54
CA LEU A 101 4.00 7.77 -2.14
C LEU A 101 3.94 8.74 -0.96
N ILE A 102 2.96 9.65 -0.94
CA ILE A 102 2.74 10.57 0.19
C ILE A 102 2.40 9.78 1.45
N GLY A 103 1.49 8.79 1.34
CA GLY A 103 1.14 7.90 2.44
C GLY A 103 2.35 7.14 2.96
N LEU A 104 3.18 6.59 2.07
CA LEU A 104 4.37 5.83 2.43
C LEU A 104 5.42 6.69 3.15
N VAL A 105 5.74 7.86 2.61
CA VAL A 105 6.70 8.79 3.23
C VAL A 105 6.15 9.32 4.56
N GLY A 106 4.87 9.67 4.61
CA GLY A 106 4.22 10.12 5.83
C GLY A 106 4.22 9.04 6.91
N PHE A 107 3.98 7.79 6.54
CA PHE A 107 4.05 6.66 7.47
C PHE A 107 5.46 6.51 8.04
N ALA A 108 6.49 6.54 7.19
CA ALA A 108 7.89 6.44 7.62
C ALA A 108 8.30 7.60 8.54
N ALA A 109 7.85 8.82 8.26
CA ALA A 109 8.08 9.98 9.12
C ALA A 109 7.37 9.83 10.48
N ALA A 110 6.12 9.35 10.48
CA ALA A 110 5.36 9.10 11.69
C ALA A 110 5.97 7.98 12.55
N SER A 111 6.53 6.95 11.91
CA SER A 111 7.36 5.91 12.53
C SER A 111 8.57 6.52 13.27
N ALA A 112 9.36 7.35 12.58
CA ALA A 112 10.50 8.03 13.19
C ALA A 112 10.10 8.93 14.37
N LEU A 113 8.96 9.61 14.28
CA LEU A 113 8.39 10.39 15.40
C LEU A 113 8.01 9.49 16.58
N GLY A 114 7.47 8.29 16.31
CA GLY A 114 7.21 7.28 17.33
C GLY A 114 8.47 6.82 18.04
N GLY A 115 9.53 6.47 17.30
CA GLY A 115 10.82 6.07 17.86
C GLY A 115 11.52 7.17 18.67
N ALA A 116 11.25 8.43 18.32
CA ALA A 116 11.72 9.59 19.05
C ALA A 116 10.84 9.98 20.26
N ALA A 117 9.70 9.31 20.48
CA ALA A 117 8.74 9.72 21.50
C ALA A 117 9.37 9.77 22.92
N GLU A 118 9.13 10.89 23.60
CA GLU A 118 9.57 11.13 24.98
C GLU A 118 8.44 10.93 25.99
N GLY A 119 7.20 10.78 25.51
CA GLY A 119 6.05 10.53 26.36
C GLY A 119 4.84 9.95 25.62
N PRO A 120 3.78 9.61 26.38
CA PRO A 120 2.60 8.92 25.84
C PRO A 120 1.85 9.75 24.80
N GLY A 121 1.74 11.06 25.01
CA GLY A 121 1.06 11.96 24.08
C GLY A 121 1.70 12.02 22.69
N THR A 122 3.03 12.15 22.63
CA THR A 122 3.79 12.07 21.37
C THR A 122 3.64 10.73 20.68
N LEU A 123 3.62 9.63 21.45
CA LEU A 123 3.41 8.29 20.91
C LEU A 123 2.00 8.15 20.32
N PHE A 124 0.96 8.64 21.00
CA PHE A 124 -0.42 8.60 20.48
C PHE A 124 -0.57 9.43 19.21
N ALA A 125 0.06 10.61 19.15
CA ALA A 125 0.07 11.45 17.96
C ALA A 125 0.77 10.75 16.78
N ALA A 126 1.92 10.11 17.03
CA ALA A 126 2.63 9.32 16.03
C ALA A 126 1.76 8.16 15.51
N ARG A 127 1.12 7.40 16.40
CA ARG A 127 0.21 6.29 16.04
C ARG A 127 -1.00 6.75 15.25
N ALA A 128 -1.62 7.87 15.65
CA ALA A 128 -2.75 8.44 14.92
C ALA A 128 -2.32 8.90 13.52
N LEU A 129 -1.15 9.52 13.39
CA LEU A 129 -0.60 9.94 12.11
C LEU A 129 -0.26 8.72 11.22
N GLN A 130 0.35 7.66 11.77
CA GLN A 130 0.58 6.40 11.05
C GLN A 130 -0.75 5.79 10.56
N GLY A 131 -1.78 5.79 11.41
CA GLY A 131 -3.11 5.33 11.03
C GLY A 131 -3.71 6.13 9.87
N ALA A 132 -3.57 7.46 9.91
CA ALA A 132 -3.99 8.35 8.82
C ALA A 132 -3.23 8.08 7.51
N CYS A 133 -1.90 7.86 7.59
CA CYS A 133 -1.08 7.51 6.44
C CYS A 133 -1.46 6.13 5.88
N ALA A 134 -1.71 5.14 6.74
CA ALA A 134 -2.18 3.83 6.34
C ALA A 134 -3.56 3.90 5.65
N ALA A 135 -4.45 4.80 6.09
CA ALA A 135 -5.78 5.00 5.53
C ALA A 135 -5.77 5.49 4.08
N VAL A 136 -4.74 6.25 3.67
CA VAL A 136 -4.55 6.64 2.26
C VAL A 136 -3.74 5.60 1.49
N LEU A 137 -2.82 4.90 2.14
CA LEU A 137 -1.92 3.92 1.53
C LEU A 137 -2.67 2.66 1.09
N ALA A 138 -3.52 2.10 1.96
CA ALA A 138 -4.26 0.87 1.70
C ALA A 138 -5.16 0.91 0.44
N PRO A 139 -6.08 1.90 0.29
CA PRO A 139 -6.88 2.00 -0.92
C PRO A 139 -6.01 2.30 -2.14
N SER A 140 -4.99 3.17 -2.03
CA SER A 140 -4.07 3.49 -3.13
C SER A 140 -3.32 2.26 -3.64
N ALA A 141 -2.83 1.41 -2.73
CA ALA A 141 -2.09 0.18 -3.03
C ALA A 141 -2.92 -0.82 -3.83
N LEU A 142 -4.14 -1.14 -3.36
CA LEU A 142 -5.08 -2.02 -4.07
C LEU A 142 -5.42 -1.47 -5.45
N SER A 143 -5.63 -0.16 -5.52
CA SER A 143 -5.94 0.51 -6.76
C SER A 143 -4.76 0.46 -7.76
N LEU A 144 -3.52 0.67 -7.29
CA LEU A 144 -2.32 0.56 -8.13
C LEU A 144 -2.11 -0.87 -8.60
N LEU A 145 -2.38 -1.85 -7.74
CA LEU A 145 -2.30 -3.26 -8.08
C LEU A 145 -3.27 -3.61 -9.21
N THR A 146 -4.52 -3.14 -9.13
CA THR A 146 -5.55 -3.40 -10.15
C THR A 146 -5.31 -2.66 -11.47
N THR A 147 -4.72 -1.46 -11.45
CA THR A 147 -4.47 -0.69 -12.68
C THR A 147 -3.12 -0.98 -13.33
N THR A 148 -2.15 -1.54 -12.58
CA THR A 148 -0.83 -1.91 -13.11
C THR A 148 -0.85 -3.30 -13.77
N PHE A 149 -1.61 -4.24 -13.20
CA PHE A 149 -1.74 -5.60 -13.71
C PHE A 149 -3.06 -5.76 -14.48
N THR A 150 -2.98 -5.55 -15.79
CA THR A 150 -4.12 -5.66 -16.71
C THR A 150 -4.36 -7.10 -17.18
N ASP A 151 -3.31 -7.92 -17.26
CA ASP A 151 -3.42 -9.34 -17.60
C ASP A 151 -4.07 -10.13 -16.44
N PRO A 152 -5.13 -10.93 -16.67
CA PRO A 152 -5.81 -11.67 -15.62
C PRO A 152 -4.93 -12.66 -14.86
N ALA A 153 -3.99 -13.33 -15.53
CA ALA A 153 -3.09 -14.30 -14.91
C ALA A 153 -2.01 -13.61 -14.07
N GLU A 154 -1.41 -12.53 -14.59
CA GLU A 154 -0.46 -11.73 -13.81
C GLU A 154 -1.13 -11.04 -12.62
N ARG A 155 -2.35 -10.52 -12.80
CA ARG A 155 -3.14 -9.93 -11.73
C ARG A 155 -3.42 -10.93 -10.63
N GLY A 156 -3.80 -12.16 -10.98
CA GLY A 156 -3.98 -13.25 -10.01
C GLY A 156 -2.71 -13.52 -9.20
N ARG A 157 -1.53 -13.55 -9.83
CA ARG A 157 -0.24 -13.70 -9.15
C ARG A 157 0.07 -12.51 -8.24
N ALA A 158 -0.15 -11.29 -8.72
CA ALA A 158 0.10 -10.06 -7.96
C ALA A 158 -0.77 -9.99 -6.69
N PHE A 159 -2.06 -10.31 -6.81
CA PHE A 159 -2.96 -10.42 -5.65
C PHE A 159 -2.59 -11.59 -4.74
N GLY A 160 -2.12 -12.71 -5.29
CA GLY A 160 -1.59 -13.82 -4.52
C GLY A 160 -0.40 -13.42 -3.64
N ILE A 161 0.58 -12.70 -4.21
CA ILE A 161 1.74 -12.19 -3.46
C ILE A 161 1.30 -11.16 -2.41
N TYR A 162 0.45 -10.20 -2.80
CA TYR A 162 -0.08 -9.19 -1.88
C TYR A 162 -0.84 -9.82 -0.72
N GLY A 163 -1.69 -10.81 -0.98
CA GLY A 163 -2.43 -11.57 0.02
C GLY A 163 -1.55 -12.45 0.91
N ALA A 164 -0.53 -13.10 0.33
CA ALA A 164 0.45 -13.88 1.08
C ALA A 164 1.23 -13.02 2.07
N ILE A 165 1.64 -11.81 1.66
CA ILE A 165 2.28 -10.83 2.55
C ILE A 165 1.30 -10.31 3.59
N ALA A 166 0.05 -10.03 3.19
CA ALA A 166 -1.00 -9.60 4.12
C ALA A 166 -1.27 -10.63 5.24
N GLY A 167 -1.31 -11.92 4.90
CA GLY A 167 -1.55 -12.99 5.87
C GLY A 167 -0.30 -13.45 6.63
N GLY A 168 0.83 -13.56 5.94
CA GLY A 168 2.09 -14.11 6.49
C GLY A 168 3.05 -13.06 7.07
N GLY A 169 2.84 -11.77 6.79
CA GLY A 169 3.70 -10.69 7.26
C GLY A 169 3.76 -10.58 8.78
N SER A 170 2.72 -11.04 9.49
CA SER A 170 2.70 -11.07 10.95
C SER A 170 3.73 -12.04 11.54
N ALA A 171 3.95 -13.21 10.91
CA ALA A 171 4.98 -14.15 11.33
C ALA A 171 6.38 -13.56 11.13
N ILE A 172 6.61 -12.87 10.01
CA ILE A 172 7.85 -12.13 9.76
C ILE A 172 8.04 -11.04 10.82
N GLY A 173 6.98 -10.30 11.15
CA GLY A 173 7.00 -9.25 12.17
C GLY A 173 7.25 -9.76 13.57
N LEU A 174 6.75 -10.94 13.93
CA LEU A 174 7.05 -11.59 15.21
C LEU A 174 8.53 -11.95 15.32
N LEU A 175 9.12 -12.52 14.26
CA LEU A 175 10.54 -12.87 14.24
C LEU A 175 11.43 -11.62 14.31
N VAL A 176 11.15 -10.63 13.46
CA VAL A 176 11.92 -9.38 13.38
C VAL A 176 11.75 -8.55 14.64
N GLY A 177 10.51 -8.40 15.13
CA GLY A 177 10.20 -7.66 16.34
C GLY A 177 10.74 -8.32 17.61
N GLY A 178 10.72 -9.65 17.68
CA GLY A 178 11.35 -10.40 18.76
C GLY A 178 12.86 -10.16 18.81
N LEU A 179 13.54 -10.31 17.66
CA LEU A 179 14.98 -10.06 17.54
C LEU A 179 15.33 -8.60 17.88
N LEU A 180 14.55 -7.63 17.37
CA LEU A 180 14.76 -6.21 17.66
C LEU A 180 14.53 -5.89 19.14
N THR A 181 13.55 -6.51 19.81
CA THR A 181 13.28 -6.26 21.23
C THR A 181 14.34 -6.91 22.14
N GLU A 182 14.92 -8.03 21.69
CA GLU A 182 15.98 -8.75 22.41
C GLU A 182 17.34 -8.04 22.29
N TYR A 183 17.68 -7.52 21.10
CA TYR A 183 19.01 -6.96 20.80
C TYR A 183 19.05 -5.43 20.66
N ALA A 184 17.89 -4.75 20.55
CA ALA A 184 17.79 -3.30 20.44
C ALA A 184 16.75 -2.70 21.41
N THR A 185 16.86 -1.40 21.68
CA THR A 185 15.86 -0.67 22.48
C THR A 185 14.58 -0.48 21.65
N TRP A 186 13.41 -0.50 22.30
CA TRP A 186 12.08 -0.26 21.67
C TRP A 186 11.99 0.98 20.77
N ARG A 187 12.89 1.95 20.93
CA ARG A 187 12.99 3.14 20.06
C ARG A 187 13.36 2.79 18.61
N TRP A 188 14.04 1.67 18.40
CA TRP A 188 14.40 1.15 17.06
C TRP A 188 13.29 0.29 16.44
N CYS A 189 12.23 0.04 17.18
CA CYS A 189 11.11 -0.81 16.78
C CYS A 189 9.95 -0.01 16.13
N LEU A 190 10.06 1.33 16.07
CA LEU A 190 9.03 2.27 15.60
C LEU A 190 9.47 2.95 14.30
#